data_AF-A0A5C0ZH11-F1
#
_entry.id   AF-A0A5C0ZH11-F1
#
_cell.length_a   1.000
_cell.length_b   1.000
_cell.length_c   1.000
_cell.angle_alpha   90.00
_cell.angle_beta   90.00
_cell.angle_gamma   90.00
#
_symmetry.space_group_name_H-M   'P 1'
#
loop_
_entity.id
_entity.type
_entity.pdbx_description
1 polymer ?
#
loop_
_entity_poly.entity_id
_entity_poly.type
_entity_poly.pdbx_seq_one_letter_code
_entity_poly.pdbx_strand_id
1 'polypeptide(L)'
;MKYKLITILVFTLSMNDCFASFQEDSTAYERQRAKVNRLLDQRSQRFGEFDASLRARSGIFGLKTKKDMQASIDILKEIVKTDNNIFKETKALLDFKDIEKQTVENKALESGSRITGYINTISKLRKSQEQLLEEVNVLKRQNSVYLNVLIIAFLALATVSFLLVKRKKN
;
A
#
# COMPACT_ATOMS: atom_id res chain seq x y z
N MET A 1 35.31 11.02 18.82
CA MET A 1 34.85 11.18 17.41
C MET A 1 34.87 9.88 16.60
N LYS A 2 35.84 8.98 16.77
CA LYS A 2 35.96 7.72 16.00
C LYS A 2 34.72 6.81 16.07
N TYR A 3 34.11 6.68 17.25
CA TYR A 3 32.91 5.84 17.45
C TYR A 3 31.63 6.40 16.79
N LYS A 4 31.55 7.72 16.57
CA LYS A 4 30.43 8.39 15.87
C LYS A 4 30.48 8.16 14.35
N LEU A 5 31.69 8.07 13.78
CA LEU A 5 31.87 7.75 12.37
C LEU A 5 31.53 6.28 12.07
N ILE A 6 31.88 5.37 12.97
CA ILE A 6 31.58 3.93 12.83
C ILE A 6 30.07 3.69 12.89
N THR A 7 29.35 4.36 13.79
CA THR A 7 27.88 4.22 13.90
C THR A 7 27.14 4.77 12.66
N ILE A 8 27.61 5.87 12.07
CA ILE A 8 27.06 6.41 10.81
C ILE A 8 27.34 5.48 9.63
N LEU A 9 28.54 4.87 9.57
CA LEU A 9 28.90 3.92 8.52
C LEU A 9 28.03 2.64 8.58
N VAL A 10 27.80 2.11 9.78
CA VAL A 10 26.94 0.93 9.97
C VAL A 10 25.48 1.23 9.63
N PHE A 11 24.98 2.42 9.99
CA PHE A 11 23.63 2.86 9.66
C PHE A 11 23.42 3.08 8.15
N THR A 12 24.44 3.58 7.45
CA THR A 12 24.38 3.77 5.98
C THR A 12 24.49 2.47 5.20
N LEU A 13 25.26 1.47 5.68
CA LEU A 13 25.30 0.15 5.05
C LEU A 13 23.96 -0.60 5.17
N SER A 14 23.27 -0.49 6.31
CA SER A 14 22.01 -1.20 6.58
C SER A 14 20.77 -0.58 5.92
N MET A 15 20.89 0.59 5.29
CA MET A 15 19.81 1.22 4.51
C MET A 15 19.73 0.72 3.05
N ASN A 16 20.75 0.04 2.53
CA ASN A 16 20.77 -0.41 1.12
C ASN A 16 19.81 -1.57 0.86
N ASP A 17 19.56 -2.44 1.85
CA ASP A 17 18.73 -3.63 1.67
C ASP A 17 17.22 -3.32 1.58
N CYS A 18 16.80 -2.11 1.97
CA CYS A 18 15.38 -1.72 1.99
C CYS A 18 14.87 -1.25 0.61
N PHE A 19 15.75 -0.88 -0.32
CA PHE A 19 15.36 -0.38 -1.65
C PHE A 19 15.16 -1.48 -2.70
N ALA A 20 15.62 -2.71 -2.45
CA ALA A 20 15.57 -3.79 -3.45
C ALA A 20 14.16 -4.39 -3.65
N SER A 21 13.27 -4.28 -2.66
CA SER A 21 11.96 -4.95 -2.64
C SER A 21 10.82 -4.19 -3.31
N PHE A 22 11.04 -2.95 -3.77
CA PHE A 22 10.02 -2.17 -4.49
C PHE A 22 10.02 -2.40 -6.02
N GLN A 23 11.03 -3.08 -6.56
CA GLN A 23 11.24 -3.17 -8.00
C GLN A 23 10.76 -4.49 -8.64
N GLU A 24 10.39 -5.49 -7.84
CA GLU A 24 10.05 -6.82 -8.34
C GLU A 24 8.78 -6.85 -9.20
N ASP A 25 7.70 -6.18 -8.77
CA ASP A 25 6.40 -6.23 -9.46
C ASP A 25 6.45 -5.54 -10.85
N SER A 26 7.17 -4.43 -10.97
CA SER A 26 7.38 -3.72 -12.26
C SER A 26 8.15 -4.58 -13.26
N THR A 27 9.02 -5.47 -12.79
CA THR A 27 9.88 -6.26 -13.70
C THR A 27 9.12 -7.34 -14.45
N ALA A 28 8.05 -7.92 -13.89
CA ALA A 28 7.32 -9.01 -14.54
C ALA A 28 6.43 -8.50 -15.69
N TYR A 29 5.70 -7.40 -15.44
CA TYR A 29 4.90 -6.73 -16.46
C TYR A 29 5.76 -6.24 -17.64
N GLU A 30 6.87 -5.58 -17.37
CA GLU A 30 7.76 -5.08 -18.43
C GLU A 30 8.43 -6.21 -19.21
N ARG A 31 8.79 -7.31 -18.54
CA ARG A 31 9.27 -8.52 -19.23
C ARG A 31 8.23 -9.10 -20.18
N GLN A 32 6.97 -9.18 -19.74
CA GLN A 32 5.86 -9.66 -20.55
C GLN A 32 5.58 -8.74 -21.75
N ARG A 33 5.58 -7.43 -21.53
CA ARG A 33 5.43 -6.42 -22.59
C ARG A 33 6.54 -6.49 -23.63
N ALA A 34 7.79 -6.64 -23.19
CA ALA A 34 8.93 -6.81 -24.09
C ALA A 34 8.78 -8.09 -24.95
N LYS A 35 8.23 -9.17 -24.38
CA LYS A 35 7.95 -10.41 -25.12
C LYS A 35 6.90 -10.21 -26.21
N VAL A 36 5.80 -9.50 -25.91
CA VAL A 36 4.77 -9.13 -26.90
C VAL A 36 5.36 -8.31 -28.03
N ASN A 37 6.17 -7.28 -27.71
CA ASN A 37 6.81 -6.45 -28.73
C ASN A 37 7.73 -7.26 -29.65
N ARG A 38 8.53 -8.18 -29.11
CA ARG A 38 9.34 -9.09 -29.92
C ARG A 38 8.51 -9.94 -30.88
N LEU A 39 7.35 -10.44 -30.44
CA LEU A 39 6.45 -11.20 -31.31
C LEU A 39 5.83 -10.32 -32.41
N LEU A 40 5.49 -9.07 -32.09
CA LEU A 40 5.00 -8.10 -33.08
C LEU A 40 6.07 -7.78 -34.13
N ASP A 41 7.33 -7.62 -33.72
CA ASP A 41 8.45 -7.41 -34.63
C ASP A 41 8.65 -8.63 -35.55
N GLN A 42 8.62 -9.84 -34.99
CA GLN A 42 8.70 -11.09 -35.75
C GLN A 42 7.54 -11.21 -36.76
N ARG A 43 6.32 -10.84 -36.36
CA ARG A 43 5.16 -10.82 -37.26
C ARG A 43 5.37 -9.84 -38.40
N SER A 44 5.87 -8.64 -38.12
CA SER A 44 6.12 -7.60 -39.12
C SER A 44 7.15 -8.07 -40.16
N GLN A 45 8.24 -8.69 -39.71
CA GLN A 45 9.25 -9.28 -40.59
C GLN A 45 8.66 -10.37 -41.49
N ARG A 46 7.94 -11.35 -40.90
CA ARG A 46 7.28 -12.44 -41.66
C ARG A 46 6.24 -11.93 -42.66
N PHE A 47 5.52 -10.86 -42.31
CA PHE A 47 4.58 -10.24 -43.23
C PHE A 47 5.30 -9.58 -44.41
N GLY A 48 6.47 -8.95 -44.17
CA GLY A 48 7.32 -8.45 -45.24
C GLY A 48 7.83 -9.56 -46.17
N GLU A 49 8.23 -10.71 -45.61
CA GLU A 49 8.63 -11.90 -46.38
C GLU A 49 7.47 -12.46 -47.22
N PHE A 50 6.27 -12.49 -46.65
CA PHE A 50 5.05 -12.90 -47.36
C PHE A 50 4.73 -11.96 -48.52
N ASP A 51 4.81 -10.65 -48.31
CA ASP A 51 4.58 -9.65 -49.37
C ASP A 51 5.63 -9.77 -50.49
N ALA A 52 6.89 -10.05 -50.14
CA ALA A 52 7.93 -10.35 -51.12
C ALA A 52 7.66 -11.66 -51.88
N SER A 53 7.22 -12.72 -51.19
CA SER A 53 6.87 -14.01 -51.82
C SER A 53 5.65 -13.88 -52.74
N LEU A 54 4.75 -12.95 -52.45
CA LEU A 54 3.62 -12.65 -53.33
C LEU A 54 4.05 -11.99 -54.65
N ARG A 55 5.18 -11.27 -54.68
CA ARG A 55 5.71 -10.66 -55.90
C ARG A 55 6.63 -11.58 -56.70
N ALA A 56 7.20 -12.60 -56.06
CA ALA A 56 8.06 -13.58 -56.71
C ALA A 56 7.30 -14.37 -57.79
N ARG A 57 7.87 -14.43 -59.00
CA ARG A 57 7.36 -15.23 -60.13
C ARG A 57 8.53 -15.95 -60.79
N SER A 58 8.70 -17.24 -60.49
CA SER A 58 9.83 -18.03 -60.99
C SER A 58 9.50 -18.88 -62.22
N GLY A 59 8.25 -18.85 -62.70
CA GLY A 59 7.82 -19.63 -63.86
C GLY A 59 8.35 -19.09 -65.19
N ILE A 60 8.51 -19.99 -66.17
CA ILE A 60 9.09 -19.74 -67.50
C ILE A 60 8.39 -18.60 -68.27
N PHE A 61 7.16 -18.26 -67.92
CA PHE A 61 6.37 -17.17 -68.54
C PHE A 61 6.07 -16.00 -67.58
N GLY A 62 6.84 -15.84 -66.51
CA GLY A 62 6.52 -14.86 -65.47
C GLY A 62 5.23 -15.18 -64.72
N LEU A 63 4.83 -16.46 -64.70
CA LEU A 63 3.72 -16.98 -63.92
C LEU A 63 4.23 -17.51 -62.58
N LYS A 64 3.38 -17.50 -61.55
CA LYS A 64 3.70 -18.14 -60.28
C LYS A 64 3.71 -19.66 -60.43
N THR A 65 4.74 -20.30 -59.90
CA THR A 65 4.79 -21.76 -59.82
C THR A 65 4.05 -22.28 -58.59
N LYS A 66 3.71 -23.57 -58.58
CA LYS A 66 3.19 -24.24 -57.37
C LYS A 66 4.14 -24.09 -56.18
N LYS A 67 5.46 -24.11 -56.42
CA LYS A 67 6.48 -23.95 -55.39
C LYS A 67 6.45 -22.54 -54.78
N ASP A 68 6.30 -21.50 -55.60
CA ASP A 68 6.17 -20.11 -55.13
C ASP A 68 4.91 -19.92 -54.26
N MET A 69 3.79 -20.55 -54.66
CA MET A 69 2.55 -20.53 -53.88
C MET A 69 2.70 -21.28 -52.55
N GLN A 70 3.34 -22.46 -52.56
CA GLN A 70 3.56 -23.24 -51.35
C GLN A 70 4.41 -22.46 -50.33
N ALA A 71 5.49 -21.81 -50.79
CA ALA A 71 6.31 -20.97 -49.92
C ALA A 71 5.51 -19.83 -49.28
N SER A 72 4.65 -19.17 -50.06
CA SER A 72 3.76 -18.10 -49.56
C SER A 72 2.77 -18.64 -48.51
N ILE A 73 2.21 -19.83 -48.74
CA ILE A 73 1.29 -20.48 -47.79
C ILE A 73 2.02 -20.85 -46.49
N ASP A 74 3.26 -21.32 -46.57
CA ASP A 74 4.01 -21.72 -45.38
C ASP A 74 4.42 -20.50 -44.54
N ILE A 75 4.79 -19.37 -45.16
CA ILE A 75 4.99 -18.09 -44.45
C ILE A 75 3.68 -17.64 -43.79
N LEU A 76 2.54 -17.75 -44.49
CA LEU A 76 1.24 -17.38 -43.93
C LEU A 76 0.87 -18.23 -42.70
N LYS A 77 1.13 -19.54 -42.72
CA LYS A 77 0.94 -20.42 -41.54
C LYS A 77 1.79 -19.94 -40.37
N GLU A 78 3.04 -19.56 -40.62
CA GLU A 78 3.94 -19.04 -39.59
C GLU A 78 3.47 -17.69 -39.04
N ILE A 79 2.91 -16.81 -39.87
CA ILE A 79 2.26 -15.57 -39.40
C ILE A 79 1.09 -15.91 -38.47
N VAL A 80 0.20 -16.81 -38.87
CA VAL A 80 -0.96 -17.21 -38.04
C VAL A 80 -0.53 -17.80 -36.69
N LYS A 81 0.53 -18.62 -36.67
CA LYS A 81 1.11 -19.12 -35.40
C LYS A 81 1.64 -17.98 -34.53
N THR A 82 2.36 -17.02 -35.11
CA THR A 82 2.83 -15.84 -34.39
C THR A 82 1.66 -15.03 -33.84
N ASP A 83 0.60 -14.83 -34.63
CA ASP A 83 -0.60 -14.08 -34.21
C ASP A 83 -1.28 -14.76 -33.01
N ASN A 84 -1.42 -16.09 -33.03
CA ASN A 84 -1.94 -16.84 -31.89
C ASN A 84 -1.08 -16.66 -30.63
N ASN A 85 0.24 -16.65 -30.78
CA ASN A 85 1.15 -16.38 -29.66
C ASN A 85 0.99 -14.94 -29.16
N ILE A 86 0.90 -13.95 -30.06
CA ILE A 86 0.65 -12.54 -29.69
C ILE A 86 -0.64 -12.43 -28.88
N PHE A 87 -1.73 -13.08 -29.31
CA PHE A 87 -2.99 -13.06 -28.58
C PHE A 87 -2.86 -13.64 -27.17
N LYS A 88 -2.18 -14.79 -27.03
CA LYS A 88 -1.95 -15.42 -25.73
C LYS A 88 -1.15 -14.52 -24.80
N GLU A 89 -0.05 -13.96 -25.28
CA GLU A 89 0.84 -13.13 -24.46
C GLU A 89 0.21 -11.75 -24.14
N THR A 90 -0.61 -11.21 -25.04
CA THR A 90 -1.36 -9.96 -24.80
C THR A 90 -2.47 -10.17 -23.78
N LYS A 91 -3.16 -11.31 -23.80
CA LYS A 91 -4.12 -11.67 -22.76
C LYS A 91 -3.47 -11.75 -21.39
N ALA A 92 -2.32 -12.42 -21.28
CA ALA A 92 -1.56 -12.46 -20.03
C ALA A 92 -1.16 -11.06 -19.55
N LEU A 93 -0.80 -10.14 -20.47
CA LEU A 93 -0.50 -8.75 -20.13
C LEU A 93 -1.71 -7.99 -19.57
N LEU A 94 -2.92 -8.25 -20.10
CA LEU A 94 -4.16 -7.69 -19.57
C LEU A 94 -4.48 -8.25 -18.17
N ASP A 95 -4.32 -9.56 -17.98
CA ASP A 95 -4.54 -10.21 -16.68
C ASP A 95 -3.63 -9.61 -15.59
N PHE A 96 -2.35 -9.33 -15.91
CA PHE A 96 -1.45 -8.63 -14.99
C PHE A 96 -1.96 -7.24 -14.59
N LYS A 97 -2.46 -6.46 -15.56
CA LYS A 97 -3.00 -5.13 -15.31
C LYS A 97 -4.25 -5.18 -14.42
N ASP A 98 -5.11 -6.20 -14.62
CA ASP A 98 -6.30 -6.38 -13.81
C ASP A 98 -5.95 -6.79 -12.36
N ILE A 99 -4.94 -7.65 -12.18
CA ILE A 99 -4.41 -8.01 -10.84
C ILE A 99 -3.84 -6.79 -10.13
N GLU A 100 -3.06 -5.96 -10.83
CA GLU A 100 -2.50 -4.73 -10.27
C GLU A 100 -3.61 -3.78 -9.81
N LYS A 101 -4.63 -3.57 -10.67
CA LYS A 101 -5.79 -2.75 -10.34
C LYS A 101 -6.53 -3.27 -9.10
N GLN A 102 -6.84 -4.57 -9.05
CA GLN A 102 -7.49 -5.19 -7.89
C GLN A 102 -6.66 -5.03 -6.62
N THR A 103 -5.34 -5.16 -6.71
CA THR A 103 -4.43 -4.99 -5.58
C THR A 103 -4.48 -3.56 -5.03
N VAL A 104 -4.49 -2.56 -5.92
CA VAL A 104 -4.62 -1.15 -5.53
C VAL A 104 -5.99 -0.87 -4.88
N GLU A 105 -7.07 -1.36 -5.47
CA GLU A 105 -8.43 -1.22 -4.91
C GLU A 105 -8.54 -1.87 -3.53
N ASN A 106 -8.03 -3.09 -3.38
CA ASN A 106 -8.04 -3.82 -2.10
C ASN A 106 -7.21 -3.09 -1.03
N LYS A 107 -6.02 -2.57 -1.37
CA LYS A 107 -5.19 -1.77 -0.45
C LYS A 107 -5.92 -0.50 0.00
N ALA A 108 -6.65 0.16 -0.91
CA ALA A 108 -7.45 1.34 -0.58
C ALA A 108 -8.60 0.99 0.38
N LEU A 109 -9.34 -0.09 0.11
CA LEU A 109 -10.42 -0.59 0.98
C LEU A 109 -9.90 -0.97 2.37
N GLU A 110 -8.80 -1.72 2.43
CA GLU A 110 -8.18 -2.12 3.69
C GLU A 110 -7.70 -0.91 4.49
N SER A 111 -7.12 0.10 3.83
CA SER A 111 -6.70 1.35 4.46
C SER A 111 -7.90 2.14 5.01
N GLY A 112 -8.99 2.23 4.24
CA GLY A 112 -10.23 2.87 4.69
C GLY A 112 -10.84 2.17 5.91
N SER A 113 -10.82 0.83 5.92
CA SER A 113 -11.24 0.02 7.07
C SER A 113 -10.37 0.29 8.31
N ARG A 114 -9.04 0.32 8.14
CA ARG A 114 -8.09 0.66 9.21
C ARG A 114 -8.33 2.06 9.77
N ILE A 115 -8.52 3.05 8.92
CA ILE A 115 -8.83 4.43 9.32
C ILE A 115 -10.12 4.48 10.13
N THR A 116 -11.17 3.79 9.68
CA THR A 116 -12.44 3.71 10.40
C THR A 116 -12.27 3.08 11.78
N GLY A 117 -11.47 2.01 11.87
CA GLY A 117 -11.07 1.40 13.13
C GLY A 117 -10.35 2.37 14.07
N TYR A 118 -9.40 3.16 13.56
CA TYR A 118 -8.72 4.19 14.33
C TYR A 118 -9.66 5.29 14.81
N ILE A 119 -10.56 5.78 13.96
CA ILE A 119 -11.58 6.77 14.34
C ILE A 119 -12.42 6.25 15.51
N ASN A 120 -12.88 5.00 15.43
CA ASN A 120 -13.66 4.37 16.50
C ASN A 120 -12.87 4.27 17.81
N THR A 121 -11.60 3.84 17.74
CA THR A 121 -10.73 3.74 18.92
C THR A 121 -10.46 5.11 19.53
N ILE A 122 -10.15 6.13 18.72
CA ILE A 122 -9.94 7.52 19.18
C ILE A 122 -11.22 8.04 19.85
N SER A 123 -12.39 7.75 19.28
CA SER A 123 -13.67 8.19 19.84
C SER A 123 -13.94 7.53 21.20
N LYS A 124 -13.64 6.23 21.35
CA LYS A 124 -13.71 5.53 22.64
C LYS A 124 -12.76 6.14 23.66
N LEU A 125 -11.51 6.39 23.28
CA LEU A 125 -10.49 7.02 24.13
C LEU A 125 -10.93 8.40 24.63
N ARG A 126 -11.49 9.24 23.74
CA ARG A 126 -12.03 10.55 24.11
C ARG A 126 -13.15 10.44 25.13
N LYS A 127 -14.10 9.53 24.91
CA LYS A 127 -15.19 9.29 25.86
C LYS A 127 -14.68 8.85 27.23
N SER A 128 -13.71 7.93 27.26
CA SER A 128 -13.09 7.49 28.53
C SER A 128 -12.35 8.64 29.22
N GLN A 129 -11.66 9.50 28.47
CA GLN A 129 -11.00 10.68 29.02
C GLN A 129 -12.00 11.68 29.62
N GLU A 130 -13.12 11.93 28.95
CA GLU A 130 -14.20 12.78 29.46
C GLU A 130 -14.78 12.23 30.77
N GLN A 131 -15.02 10.91 30.83
CA GLN A 131 -15.50 10.23 32.03
C GLN A 131 -14.50 10.34 33.19
N LEU A 132 -13.21 10.10 32.94
CA LEU A 132 -12.15 10.24 33.95
C LEU A 132 -12.07 11.67 34.48
N LEU A 133 -12.20 12.68 33.61
CA LEU A 133 -12.21 14.08 34.02
C LEU A 133 -13.43 14.41 34.88
N GLU A 134 -14.60 13.87 34.54
CA GLU A 134 -15.81 14.02 35.34
C GLU A 134 -15.65 13.39 36.73
N GLU A 135 -15.14 12.16 36.82
CA GLU A 135 -14.85 11.48 38.09
C GLU A 135 -13.87 12.26 38.96
N VAL A 136 -12.78 12.77 38.37
CA VAL A 136 -11.82 13.63 39.07
C VAL A 136 -12.47 14.90 39.61
N ASN A 137 -13.37 15.53 38.83
CA ASN A 137 -14.07 16.73 39.27
C ASN A 137 -15.05 16.43 40.42
N VAL A 138 -15.76 15.30 40.37
CA VAL A 138 -16.62 14.84 41.47
C VAL A 138 -15.82 14.60 42.74
N LEU A 139 -14.69 13.87 42.65
CA LEU A 139 -13.81 13.61 43.78
C LEU A 139 -13.20 14.89 44.36
N LYS A 140 -12.78 15.83 43.52
CA LYS A 140 -12.29 17.16 43.97
C LYS A 140 -13.36 17.92 44.73
N ARG A 141 -14.60 17.93 44.22
CA ARG A 141 -15.73 18.59 44.90
C ARG A 141 -16.02 17.93 46.25
N GLN A 142 -16.09 16.61 46.31
CA GLN A 142 -16.27 15.89 47.58
C GLN A 142 -15.15 16.19 48.58
N ASN A 143 -13.88 16.12 48.15
CA ASN A 143 -12.75 16.44 49.02
C ASN A 143 -12.80 17.87 49.55
N SER A 144 -13.16 18.85 48.71
CA SER A 144 -13.32 20.25 49.15
C SER A 144 -14.40 20.42 50.22
N VAL A 145 -15.51 19.67 50.10
CA VAL A 145 -16.58 19.66 51.11
C VAL A 145 -16.08 19.04 52.41
N TYR A 146 -15.41 17.89 52.35
CA TYR A 146 -14.83 17.24 53.53
C TYR A 146 -13.82 18.16 54.25
N LEU A 147 -12.92 18.80 53.52
CA LEU A 147 -11.96 19.76 54.08
C LEU A 147 -12.67 20.95 54.74
N ASN A 148 -13.69 21.52 54.10
CA ASN A 148 -14.46 22.64 54.67
C ASN A 148 -15.18 22.23 55.97
N VAL A 149 -15.80 21.04 56.00
CA VAL A 149 -16.46 20.50 57.20
C VAL A 149 -15.45 20.28 58.32
N LEU A 150 -14.27 19.74 58.02
CA LEU A 150 -13.20 19.49 59.00
C LEU A 150 -12.69 20.82 59.60
N ILE A 151 -12.49 21.85 58.77
CA ILE A 151 -12.10 23.20 59.23
C ILE A 151 -13.18 23.78 60.17
N ILE A 152 -14.45 23.69 59.81
CA ILE A 152 -15.56 24.20 60.65
C ILE A 152 -15.62 23.44 61.98
N ALA A 153 -15.49 22.11 61.96
CA ALA A 153 -15.47 21.30 63.17
C ALA A 153 -14.29 21.64 64.09
N PHE A 154 -13.10 21.89 63.51
CA PHE A 154 -11.93 22.32 64.26
C PHE A 154 -12.13 23.69 64.92
N LEU A 155 -12.70 24.67 64.20
CA LEU A 155 -13.02 25.98 64.76
C LEU A 155 -14.07 25.90 65.87
N ALA A 156 -15.09 25.05 65.73
CA ALA A 156 -16.09 24.80 66.77
C ALA A 156 -15.45 24.20 68.04
N LEU A 157 -14.56 23.22 67.90
CA LEU A 157 -13.83 22.63 69.03
C LEU A 157 -12.90 23.64 69.71
N ALA A 158 -12.20 24.46 68.92
CA ALA A 158 -11.32 25.51 69.45
C ALA A 158 -12.09 26.56 70.26
N THR A 159 -13.25 27.01 69.76
CA THR A 159 -14.11 27.97 70.45
C THR A 159 -14.71 27.40 71.75
N VAL A 160 -15.20 26.15 71.74
CA VAL A 160 -15.69 25.48 72.95
C VAL A 160 -14.56 25.32 73.99
N SER A 161 -13.38 24.89 73.55
CA SER A 161 -12.21 24.73 74.44
C SER A 161 -11.80 26.06 75.07
N PHE A 162 -11.79 27.14 74.30
CA PHE A 162 -11.50 28.49 74.80
C PHE A 162 -12.53 28.96 75.84
N LEU A 163 -13.82 28.73 75.60
CA LEU A 163 -14.89 29.07 76.56
C LEU A 163 -14.78 28.28 77.87
N LEU A 164 -14.43 26.99 77.81
CA LEU A 164 -14.22 26.16 79.00
C LEU A 164 -13.02 26.62 79.83
N VAL A 165 -11.90 26.97 79.20
CA VAL A 165 -10.73 27.54 79.88
C VAL A 165 -11.07 28.88 80.53
N LYS A 166 -11.81 29.75 79.83
CA LYS A 166 -12.25 31.04 80.38
C LYS A 166 -13.19 30.85 81.59
N ARG A 167 -14.10 29.87 81.55
CA ARG A 167 -15.00 29.55 82.66
C ARG A 167 -14.30 28.98 83.90
N LYS A 168 -13.17 28.27 83.75
CA LYS A 168 -12.39 27.73 84.87
C LYS A 168 -11.51 28.79 85.56
N LYS A 169 -11.27 29.93 84.91
CA LYS A 169 -10.41 31.01 85.42
C LYS A 169 -11.18 32.11 86.16
N ASN A 170 -12.51 32.18 85.97
CA ASN A 170 -13.43 32.95 86.82
C ASN A 170 -13.94 32.06 87.95
#